data_AF-A0A5P1EW45-F1
#
_entry.id   AF-A0A5P1EW45-F1
#
_cell.length_a   1.000
_cell.length_b   1.000
_cell.length_c   1.000
_cell.angle_alpha   90.00
_cell.angle_beta   90.00
_cell.angle_gamma   90.00
#
_symmetry.space_group_name_H-M   'P 1'
#
loop_
_entity.id
_entity.type
_entity.pdbx_description
1 polymer ?
#
loop_
_entity_poly.entity_id
_entity_poly.type
_entity_poly.pdbx_seq_one_letter_code
_entity_poly.pdbx_strand_id
1 'polypeptide(L)'
;MNFYEPIRNCVLAEDLSSDQTPFRKDEYERVRGCGARVLSVDQVEGVKDPEVQSWGAEEDDEGDPPRLWVQSGLYPGTAFTRSVGAVPEVKEVKITPEHLFFVVASDGVYEFLSSQTVVNMVAGFKDPRDACAAIAAESYKTWLEHESRTDDITLIVVHIKYMGNSDYAMTEETSEISSKTSPVALEKLPVYRYAFQGSGKSTELHACPDFTMERSPACVAPSPGHTPSSRTPSRPRSVPSELARAIKDSLLALDTRNFTECYLRYVLESRSFELFFKYVELPNFDIASDALATFKELLTKHETAVSQYLSVHYEVFFENYDRLLASPNYVTRRQSLKFLSDFLLEPQNSQIMKRYILEVRYLKTMIALLKDSSKNIQFSAFHIFKVVMMRNSKRKKI
;
A
#
# COMPACT_ATOMS: atom_id res chain seq x y z
N MET A 1 -53.36 4.21 -20.46
CA MET A 1 -52.77 5.04 -19.37
C MET A 1 -51.29 4.75 -19.38
N ASN A 2 -50.50 5.61 -20.03
CA ASN A 2 -49.05 5.56 -19.96
C ASN A 2 -48.64 6.20 -18.64
N PHE A 3 -48.29 5.39 -17.64
CA PHE A 3 -47.60 5.87 -16.47
C PHE A 3 -46.15 6.15 -16.87
N TYR A 4 -45.88 7.40 -17.26
CA TYR A 4 -44.53 7.94 -17.17
C TYR A 4 -44.21 8.03 -15.67
N GLU A 5 -43.44 7.06 -15.15
CA GLU A 5 -42.71 7.30 -13.92
C GLU A 5 -41.79 8.51 -14.14
N PRO A 6 -41.75 9.48 -13.21
CA PRO A 6 -40.84 10.60 -13.33
C PRO A 6 -39.41 10.05 -13.30
N ILE A 7 -38.61 10.44 -14.30
CA ILE A 7 -37.18 10.16 -14.38
C ILE A 7 -36.58 10.60 -13.04
N ARG A 8 -36.30 9.63 -12.15
CA ARG A 8 -35.46 9.88 -10.97
C ARG A 8 -34.15 10.42 -11.53
N ASN A 9 -33.64 11.52 -10.99
CA ASN A 9 -32.29 12.02 -11.27
C ASN A 9 -31.32 10.84 -11.14
N CYS A 10 -30.96 10.22 -12.26
CA CYS A 10 -30.17 8.99 -12.28
C CYS A 10 -28.71 9.42 -12.28
N VAL A 11 -28.03 9.18 -11.17
CA VAL A 11 -26.58 9.42 -11.08
C VAL A 11 -25.91 8.30 -11.88
N LEU A 12 -25.16 8.67 -12.92
CA LEU A 12 -24.48 7.72 -13.78
C LEU A 12 -23.11 7.37 -13.19
N ALA A 13 -22.76 6.08 -13.18
CA ALA A 13 -21.42 5.62 -12.85
C ALA A 13 -20.48 5.71 -14.07
N GLU A 14 -19.26 6.19 -13.84
CA GLU A 14 -18.15 6.10 -14.80
C GLU A 14 -16.94 5.48 -14.08
N ASP A 15 -16.41 4.40 -14.64
CA ASP A 15 -15.20 3.77 -14.12
C ASP A 15 -13.96 4.61 -14.50
N LEU A 16 -13.14 4.92 -13.48
CA LEU A 16 -11.93 5.73 -13.64
C LEU A 16 -10.65 4.90 -13.69
N SER A 17 -10.74 3.62 -13.35
CA SER A 17 -9.66 2.63 -13.42
C SER A 17 -10.16 1.35 -14.08
N SER A 18 -9.24 0.57 -14.64
CA SER A 18 -9.50 -0.76 -15.15
C SER A 18 -8.45 -1.70 -14.58
N ASP A 19 -8.89 -2.90 -14.19
CA ASP A 19 -8.03 -3.87 -13.53
C ASP A 19 -6.92 -4.36 -14.45
N GLN A 20 -5.73 -4.53 -13.87
CA GLN A 20 -4.52 -4.85 -14.62
C GLN A 20 -4.28 -6.36 -14.59
N THR A 21 -5.14 -7.09 -15.30
CA THR A 21 -5.15 -8.56 -15.30
C THR A 21 -4.62 -9.14 -16.61
N PRO A 22 -4.28 -10.44 -16.66
CA PRO A 22 -3.88 -11.11 -17.90
C PRO A 22 -5.01 -11.26 -18.94
N PHE A 23 -6.25 -10.93 -18.58
CA PHE A 23 -7.37 -10.89 -19.53
C PHE A 23 -7.29 -9.66 -20.44
N ARG A 24 -6.70 -8.56 -19.95
CA ARG A 24 -6.40 -7.39 -20.78
C ARG A 24 -5.30 -7.72 -21.79
N LYS A 25 -5.62 -7.56 -23.07
CA LYS A 25 -4.73 -7.91 -24.18
C LYS A 25 -3.39 -7.16 -24.14
N ASP A 26 -3.43 -5.86 -23.85
CA ASP A 26 -2.23 -5.03 -23.72
C ASP A 26 -1.33 -5.51 -22.57
N GLU A 27 -1.92 -5.86 -21.42
CA GLU A 27 -1.19 -6.39 -20.28
C GLU A 27 -0.64 -7.79 -20.54
N TYR A 28 -1.41 -8.67 -21.18
CA TYR A 28 -0.98 -9.99 -21.64
C TYR A 28 0.25 -9.90 -22.56
N GLU A 29 0.18 -9.05 -23.58
CA GLU A 29 1.28 -8.85 -24.53
C GLU A 29 2.52 -8.27 -23.84
N ARG A 30 2.32 -7.30 -22.91
CA ARG A 30 3.40 -6.68 -22.14
C ARG A 30 4.16 -7.71 -21.29
N VAL A 31 3.45 -8.52 -20.50
CA VAL A 31 4.09 -9.50 -19.61
C VAL A 31 4.74 -10.65 -20.39
N ARG A 32 4.12 -11.11 -21.47
CA ARG A 32 4.72 -12.09 -22.41
C ARG A 32 5.97 -11.54 -23.08
N GLY A 33 5.99 -10.25 -23.45
CA GLY A 33 7.16 -9.58 -24.00
C GLY A 33 8.34 -9.51 -23.03
N CYS A 34 8.07 -9.46 -21.73
CA CYS A 34 9.06 -9.62 -20.66
C CYS A 34 9.43 -11.09 -20.38
N GLY A 35 8.87 -12.03 -21.16
CA GLY A 35 9.10 -13.46 -21.07
C GLY A 35 8.26 -14.17 -20.02
N ALA A 36 7.21 -13.57 -19.46
CA ALA A 36 6.32 -14.27 -18.55
C ALA A 36 5.55 -15.39 -19.29
N ARG A 37 5.36 -16.53 -18.63
CA ARG A 37 4.41 -17.55 -19.09
C ARG A 37 3.04 -17.19 -18.51
N VAL A 38 2.03 -17.06 -19.36
CA VAL A 38 0.65 -16.81 -18.91
C VAL A 38 -0.17 -18.04 -19.28
N LEU A 39 -0.68 -18.73 -18.27
CA LEU A 39 -1.39 -20.01 -18.39
C LEU A 39 -2.45 -20.13 -17.28
N SER A 40 -3.53 -20.84 -17.55
CA SER A 40 -4.46 -21.30 -16.51
C SER A 40 -3.91 -22.54 -15.80
N VAL A 41 -4.48 -22.90 -14.65
CA VAL A 41 -4.06 -24.09 -13.89
C VAL A 41 -4.27 -25.36 -14.73
N ASP A 42 -5.42 -25.50 -15.40
CA ASP A 42 -5.71 -26.62 -16.30
C ASP A 42 -4.64 -26.85 -17.37
N GLN A 43 -4.06 -25.78 -17.92
CA GLN A 43 -3.01 -25.89 -18.93
C GLN A 43 -1.68 -26.35 -18.34
N VAL A 44 -1.38 -25.95 -17.10
CA VAL A 44 -0.17 -26.40 -16.40
C VAL A 44 -0.30 -27.86 -15.99
N GLU A 45 -1.49 -28.30 -15.59
CA GLU A 45 -1.79 -29.69 -15.25
C GLU A 45 -1.92 -30.61 -16.47
N GLY A 46 -1.89 -30.04 -17.68
CA GLY A 46 -1.98 -30.78 -18.95
C GLY A 46 -3.40 -31.22 -19.31
N VAL A 47 -4.41 -30.66 -18.66
CA VAL A 47 -5.83 -30.85 -18.99
C VAL A 47 -6.19 -30.11 -20.28
N LYS A 48 -5.61 -28.92 -20.49
CA LYS A 48 -5.75 -28.09 -21.69
C LYS A 48 -4.40 -27.88 -22.38
N ASP A 49 -4.44 -27.59 -23.68
CA ASP A 49 -3.23 -27.30 -24.45
C ASP A 49 -2.60 -25.96 -24.01
N PRO A 50 -1.33 -25.94 -23.57
CA PRO A 50 -0.65 -24.72 -23.12
C PRO A 50 -0.28 -23.74 -24.25
N GLU A 51 -0.27 -24.19 -25.51
CA GLU A 51 0.03 -23.33 -26.67
C GLU A 51 -1.22 -22.61 -27.19
N VAL A 52 -2.40 -23.01 -26.74
CA VAL A 52 -3.69 -22.42 -27.16
C VAL A 52 -4.24 -21.60 -26.00
N GLN A 53 -4.50 -20.30 -26.22
CA GLN A 53 -5.20 -19.49 -25.22
C GLN A 53 -6.59 -20.09 -24.94
N SER A 54 -6.86 -20.42 -23.67
CA SER A 54 -8.06 -21.16 -23.27
C SER A 54 -9.09 -20.34 -22.49
N TRP A 55 -8.88 -19.03 -22.33
CA TRP A 55 -9.77 -18.11 -21.61
C TRP A 55 -10.22 -16.97 -22.52
N GLY A 56 -11.45 -16.50 -22.28
CA GLY A 56 -12.09 -15.38 -22.97
C GLY A 56 -11.91 -14.07 -22.22
N ALA A 57 -13.02 -13.36 -21.96
CA ALA A 57 -13.06 -12.23 -21.05
C ALA A 57 -13.22 -12.71 -19.59
N GLU A 58 -12.97 -11.82 -18.63
CA GLU A 58 -13.14 -12.10 -17.19
C GLU A 58 -14.55 -12.60 -16.86
N GLU A 59 -15.57 -11.99 -17.47
CA GLU A 59 -16.98 -12.30 -17.22
C GLU A 59 -17.41 -13.68 -17.74
N ASP A 60 -16.63 -14.29 -18.65
CA ASP A 60 -16.96 -15.56 -19.32
C ASP A 60 -16.18 -16.76 -18.75
N ASP A 61 -15.22 -16.54 -17.86
CA ASP A 61 -14.31 -17.59 -17.37
C ASP A 61 -14.84 -18.20 -16.05
N GLU A 62 -15.53 -19.34 -16.14
CA GLU A 62 -15.99 -20.10 -14.94
C GLU A 62 -14.85 -20.86 -14.24
N GLY A 63 -13.63 -20.78 -14.77
CA GLY A 63 -12.47 -21.55 -14.32
C GLY A 63 -11.46 -20.75 -13.49
N ASP A 64 -10.34 -21.41 -13.18
CA ASP A 64 -9.20 -20.74 -12.57
C ASP A 64 -8.63 -19.69 -13.57
N PRO A 65 -8.53 -18.41 -13.19
CA PRO A 65 -8.13 -17.36 -14.12
C PRO A 65 -6.70 -17.58 -14.64
N PRO A 66 -6.34 -16.99 -15.78
CA PRO A 66 -4.96 -16.99 -16.26
C PRO A 66 -4.03 -16.37 -15.21
N ARG A 67 -2.95 -17.10 -14.92
CA ARG A 67 -1.92 -16.68 -13.96
C ARG A 67 -0.60 -16.48 -14.66
N LEU A 68 0.24 -15.63 -14.07
CA LEU A 68 1.64 -15.51 -14.46
C LEU A 68 2.44 -16.66 -13.85
N TRP A 69 3.34 -17.27 -14.62
CA TRP A 69 4.18 -18.38 -14.18
C TRP A 69 5.65 -18.04 -14.41
N VAL A 70 6.50 -18.53 -13.51
CA VAL A 70 7.95 -18.45 -13.65
C VAL A 70 8.38 -19.25 -14.90
N GLN A 71 9.25 -18.66 -15.73
CA GLN A 71 9.70 -19.24 -17.02
C GLN A 71 10.11 -20.71 -16.91
N SER A 72 10.94 -21.03 -15.90
CA SER A 72 11.51 -22.36 -15.69
C SER A 72 10.92 -23.10 -14.48
N GLY A 73 9.78 -22.65 -13.96
CA GLY A 73 9.15 -23.20 -12.75
C GLY A 73 7.71 -23.65 -12.97
N LEU A 74 7.23 -24.49 -12.05
CA LEU A 74 5.81 -24.88 -11.90
C LEU A 74 5.16 -24.16 -10.72
N TYR A 75 5.76 -23.06 -10.25
CA TYR A 75 5.19 -22.26 -9.17
C TYR A 75 4.20 -21.26 -9.76
N PRO A 76 2.94 -21.26 -9.29
CA PRO A 76 1.96 -20.29 -9.73
C PRO A 76 2.40 -18.90 -9.26
N GLY A 77 2.30 -17.93 -10.15
CA GLY A 77 2.34 -16.52 -9.79
C GLY A 77 0.94 -15.96 -9.64
N THR A 78 0.82 -14.65 -9.88
CA THR A 78 -0.37 -13.86 -9.56
C THR A 78 -1.36 -13.84 -10.71
N ALA A 79 -2.65 -13.62 -10.40
CA ALA A 79 -3.71 -13.37 -11.39
C ALA A 79 -3.78 -11.89 -11.82
N PHE A 80 -2.89 -11.05 -11.30
CA PHE A 80 -2.69 -9.66 -11.70
C PHE A 80 -1.31 -9.47 -12.32
N THR A 81 -1.19 -8.50 -13.23
CA THR A 81 0.02 -8.25 -14.05
C THR A 81 0.92 -7.15 -13.52
N ARG A 82 0.49 -6.45 -12.46
CA ARG A 82 1.22 -5.38 -11.79
C ARG A 82 1.15 -5.55 -10.28
N SER A 83 2.28 -5.32 -9.62
CA SER A 83 2.38 -5.31 -8.16
C SER A 83 2.87 -3.94 -7.68
N VAL A 84 3.02 -3.78 -6.38
CA VAL A 84 3.63 -2.61 -5.74
C VAL A 84 4.97 -2.31 -6.42
N GLY A 85 5.19 -1.04 -6.80
CA GLY A 85 6.38 -0.58 -7.51
C GLY A 85 6.32 -0.65 -9.03
N ALA A 86 5.24 -1.17 -9.63
CA ALA A 86 4.95 -0.96 -11.04
C ALA A 86 4.60 0.51 -11.32
N VAL A 87 4.88 0.98 -12.54
CA VAL A 87 4.43 2.30 -13.00
C VAL A 87 2.90 2.25 -13.09
N PRO A 88 2.17 3.13 -12.36
CA PRO A 88 0.71 3.11 -12.37
C PRO A 88 0.17 3.71 -13.67
N GLU A 89 -1.04 3.28 -14.06
CA GLU A 89 -1.85 4.02 -15.03
C GLU A 89 -2.43 5.26 -14.34
N VAL A 90 -2.27 6.43 -14.95
CA VAL A 90 -2.73 7.71 -14.39
C VAL A 90 -3.75 8.35 -15.33
N LYS A 91 -4.99 8.51 -14.86
CA LYS A 91 -6.07 9.26 -15.54
C LYS A 91 -6.32 10.56 -14.78
N GLU A 92 -6.22 11.70 -15.47
CA GLU A 92 -6.57 13.01 -14.90
C GLU A 92 -7.99 13.38 -15.33
N VAL A 93 -8.85 13.72 -14.38
CA VAL A 93 -10.25 14.10 -14.62
C VAL A 93 -10.50 15.49 -14.03
N LYS A 94 -11.05 16.38 -14.85
CA LYS A 94 -11.45 17.72 -14.40
C LYS A 94 -12.80 17.63 -13.68
N ILE A 95 -12.83 18.01 -12.41
CA ILE A 95 -14.06 18.05 -11.63
C ILE A 95 -14.97 19.18 -12.13
N THR A 96 -16.22 18.86 -12.45
CA THR A 96 -17.29 19.79 -12.81
C THR A 96 -18.37 19.78 -11.72
N PRO A 97 -19.28 20.77 -11.68
CA PRO A 97 -20.43 20.75 -10.77
C PRO A 97 -21.39 19.55 -10.96
N GLU A 98 -21.26 18.80 -12.06
CA GLU A 98 -22.07 17.59 -12.33
C GLU A 98 -21.51 16.36 -11.58
N HIS A 99 -20.25 16.38 -11.17
CA HIS A 99 -19.65 15.31 -10.37
C HIS A 99 -20.04 15.46 -8.90
N LEU A 100 -20.92 14.58 -8.43
CA LEU A 100 -21.48 14.64 -7.08
C LEU A 100 -20.57 14.01 -6.02
N PHE A 101 -19.97 12.88 -6.35
CA PHE A 101 -19.09 12.11 -5.47
C PHE A 101 -18.22 11.16 -6.29
N PHE A 102 -17.17 10.62 -5.67
CA PHE A 102 -16.45 9.46 -6.18
C PHE A 102 -16.29 8.40 -5.10
N VAL A 103 -16.12 7.16 -5.53
CA VAL A 103 -15.98 5.99 -4.67
C VAL A 103 -14.64 5.32 -4.99
N VAL A 104 -13.93 4.92 -3.96
CA VAL A 104 -12.74 4.06 -4.05
C VAL A 104 -13.00 2.85 -3.17
N ALA A 105 -13.00 1.64 -3.74
CA ALA A 105 -13.24 0.42 -2.98
C ALA A 105 -12.38 -0.75 -3.48
N SER A 106 -12.22 -1.78 -2.64
CA SER A 106 -11.57 -3.04 -3.01
C SER A 106 -12.49 -3.94 -3.85
N ASP A 107 -11.91 -4.99 -4.42
CA ASP A 107 -12.61 -6.15 -5.02
C ASP A 107 -13.62 -6.77 -4.05
N GLY A 108 -13.38 -6.74 -2.73
CA GLY A 108 -14.37 -7.08 -1.72
C GLY A 108 -15.73 -6.37 -1.89
N VAL A 109 -15.79 -5.23 -2.59
CA VAL A 109 -17.05 -4.61 -3.04
C VAL A 109 -17.37 -4.99 -4.49
N TYR A 110 -16.43 -4.79 -5.41
CA TYR A 110 -16.67 -4.83 -6.85
C TYR A 110 -16.77 -6.23 -7.47
N GLU A 111 -16.37 -7.27 -6.74
CA GLU A 111 -16.52 -8.67 -7.19
C GLU A 111 -17.97 -8.99 -7.54
N PHE A 112 -18.92 -8.53 -6.71
CA PHE A 112 -20.34 -8.83 -6.88
C PHE A 112 -21.24 -7.61 -7.06
N LEU A 113 -20.74 -6.40 -6.77
CA LEU A 113 -21.51 -5.17 -6.97
C LEU A 113 -20.93 -4.35 -8.11
N SER A 114 -21.73 -4.13 -9.16
CA SER A 114 -21.34 -3.25 -10.26
C SER A 114 -21.21 -1.79 -9.81
N SER A 115 -20.36 -1.02 -10.50
CA SER A 115 -20.17 0.41 -10.24
C SER A 115 -21.48 1.20 -10.23
N GLN A 116 -22.41 0.88 -11.13
CA GLN A 116 -23.73 1.52 -11.17
C GLN A 116 -24.57 1.17 -9.93
N THR A 117 -24.52 -0.06 -9.44
CA THR A 117 -25.20 -0.46 -8.19
C THR A 117 -24.65 0.31 -7.00
N VAL A 118 -23.32 0.40 -6.88
CA VAL A 118 -22.65 1.15 -5.80
C VAL A 118 -23.03 2.64 -5.85
N VAL A 119 -22.99 3.27 -7.03
CA VAL A 119 -23.40 4.68 -7.22
C VAL A 119 -24.87 4.90 -6.86
N ASN A 120 -25.75 3.99 -7.25
CA ASN A 120 -27.17 4.05 -6.88
C ASN A 120 -27.38 3.95 -5.37
N MET A 121 -26.61 3.08 -4.69
CA MET A 121 -26.66 2.95 -3.24
C MET A 121 -26.21 4.25 -2.57
N VAL A 122 -25.06 4.82 -2.97
CA VAL A 122 -24.56 6.09 -2.41
C VAL A 122 -25.59 7.21 -2.59
N ALA A 123 -26.17 7.34 -3.80
CA ALA A 123 -27.17 8.35 -4.10
C ALA A 123 -28.46 8.21 -3.25
N GLY A 124 -28.72 7.03 -2.68
CA GLY A 124 -29.85 6.77 -1.78
C GLY A 124 -29.67 7.30 -0.35
N PHE A 125 -28.44 7.66 0.06
CA PHE A 125 -28.14 8.13 1.41
C PHE A 125 -27.68 9.58 1.42
N LYS A 126 -28.10 10.33 2.45
CA LYS A 126 -27.62 11.69 2.68
C LYS A 126 -26.25 11.72 3.35
N ASP A 127 -26.03 10.81 4.31
CA ASP A 127 -24.76 10.68 5.02
C ASP A 127 -23.89 9.62 4.33
N PRO A 128 -22.66 9.96 3.89
CA PRO A 128 -21.76 8.99 3.27
C PRO A 128 -21.38 7.84 4.21
N ARG A 129 -21.47 8.01 5.53
CA ARG A 129 -21.21 6.93 6.50
C ARG A 129 -22.29 5.86 6.45
N ASP A 130 -23.55 6.26 6.30
CA ASP A 130 -24.67 5.33 6.16
C ASP A 130 -24.58 4.60 4.82
N ALA A 131 -24.18 5.30 3.75
CA ALA A 131 -23.88 4.68 2.46
C ALA A 131 -22.78 3.62 2.58
N CYS A 132 -21.65 3.96 3.23
CA CYS A 132 -20.56 3.02 3.43
C CYS A 132 -20.99 1.77 4.20
N ALA A 133 -21.77 1.94 5.28
CA ALA A 133 -22.27 0.82 6.07
C ALA A 133 -23.23 -0.07 5.26
N ALA A 134 -24.12 0.53 4.46
CA ALA A 134 -25.06 -0.20 3.62
C ALA A 134 -24.37 -0.98 2.51
N ILE A 135 -23.38 -0.38 1.82
CA ILE A 135 -22.63 -1.06 0.76
C ILE A 135 -21.80 -2.20 1.35
N ALA A 136 -21.10 -1.97 2.48
CA ALA A 136 -20.33 -3.04 3.12
C ALA A 136 -21.22 -4.22 3.56
N ALA A 137 -22.42 -3.95 4.07
CA ALA A 137 -23.37 -4.97 4.46
C ALA A 137 -23.92 -5.75 3.24
N GLU A 138 -24.23 -5.06 2.14
CA GLU A 138 -24.70 -5.72 0.92
C GLU A 138 -23.59 -6.56 0.28
N SER A 139 -22.36 -6.02 0.17
CA SER A 139 -21.19 -6.78 -0.29
C SER A 139 -21.02 -8.05 0.55
N TYR A 140 -21.00 -7.94 1.88
CA TYR A 140 -20.85 -9.09 2.77
C TYR A 140 -21.95 -10.14 2.56
N LYS A 141 -23.20 -9.71 2.39
CA LYS A 141 -24.32 -10.59 2.11
C LYS A 141 -24.14 -11.31 0.77
N THR A 142 -23.78 -10.60 -0.30
CA THR A 142 -23.61 -11.22 -1.63
C THR A 142 -22.43 -12.18 -1.66
N TRP A 143 -21.34 -11.88 -0.95
CA TRP A 143 -20.22 -12.82 -0.73
C TRP A 143 -20.70 -14.14 -0.10
N LEU A 144 -21.55 -14.08 0.93
CA LEU A 144 -22.09 -15.29 1.57
C LEU A 144 -23.06 -16.09 0.68
N GLU A 145 -23.66 -15.46 -0.33
CA GLU A 145 -24.56 -16.10 -1.28
C GLU A 145 -23.80 -16.86 -2.38
N HIS A 146 -22.61 -16.38 -2.76
CA HIS A 146 -21.83 -16.93 -3.87
C HIS A 146 -20.66 -17.80 -3.39
N GLU A 147 -20.04 -17.46 -2.26
CA GLU A 147 -18.84 -18.11 -1.77
C GLU A 147 -18.90 -18.52 -0.29
N SER A 148 -18.09 -19.51 0.06
CA SER A 148 -17.95 -20.00 1.45
C SER A 148 -17.07 -19.10 2.33
N ARG A 149 -16.37 -18.13 1.73
CA ARG A 149 -15.46 -17.21 2.39
C ARG A 149 -15.74 -15.80 1.86
N THR A 150 -15.69 -14.81 2.74
CA THR A 150 -15.72 -13.40 2.35
C THR A 150 -14.31 -12.84 2.25
N ASP A 151 -14.11 -11.91 1.32
CA ASP A 151 -12.90 -11.09 1.29
C ASP A 151 -13.00 -9.88 2.24
N ASP A 152 -11.89 -9.14 2.38
CA ASP A 152 -11.84 -7.89 3.12
C ASP A 152 -12.53 -6.76 2.32
N ILE A 153 -13.60 -6.24 2.90
CA ILE A 153 -14.45 -5.22 2.28
C ILE A 153 -14.00 -3.83 2.74
N THR A 154 -13.41 -3.06 1.84
CA THR A 154 -12.95 -1.68 2.12
C THR A 154 -13.53 -0.72 1.09
N LEU A 155 -14.09 0.39 1.55
CA LEU A 155 -14.58 1.46 0.67
C LEU A 155 -14.44 2.84 1.31
N ILE A 156 -14.28 3.83 0.44
CA ILE A 156 -14.17 5.25 0.75
C ILE A 156 -15.11 6.00 -0.20
N VAL A 157 -16.07 6.73 0.36
CA VAL A 157 -16.98 7.60 -0.38
C VAL A 157 -16.60 9.06 -0.11
N VAL A 158 -16.40 9.84 -1.17
CA VAL A 158 -16.05 11.26 -1.07
C VAL A 158 -17.07 12.11 -1.81
N HIS A 159 -17.85 12.89 -1.07
CA HIS A 159 -18.78 13.87 -1.64
C HIS A 159 -18.06 15.15 -2.05
N ILE A 160 -18.31 15.61 -3.26
CA ILE A 160 -17.73 16.84 -3.81
C ILE A 160 -18.69 17.99 -3.49
N LYS A 161 -18.26 18.92 -2.65
CA LYS A 161 -19.02 20.15 -2.35
C LYS A 161 -18.51 21.28 -3.24
N TYR A 162 -19.35 21.74 -4.17
CA TYR A 162 -19.06 22.98 -4.88
C TYR A 162 -19.52 24.16 -4.01
N MET A 163 -18.57 24.94 -3.48
CA MET A 163 -18.89 26.24 -2.87
C MET A 163 -19.15 27.25 -3.98
N GLY A 164 -20.31 27.16 -4.62
CA GLY A 164 -20.86 28.29 -5.34
C GLY A 164 -21.37 29.30 -4.32
N ASN A 165 -21.05 30.59 -4.47
CA ASN A 165 -21.56 31.68 -3.64
C ASN A 165 -23.05 31.49 -3.32
N SER A 166 -23.37 31.08 -2.10
CA SER A 166 -24.74 31.03 -1.60
C SER A 166 -24.78 31.39 -0.11
N ASP A 167 -24.13 32.50 0.25
CA ASP A 167 -24.56 33.35 1.37
C ASP A 167 -25.45 34.45 0.80
N TYR A 168 -26.63 34.08 0.33
CA TYR A 168 -27.77 34.99 0.30
C TYR A 168 -28.93 34.22 0.91
N ALA A 169 -29.00 34.32 2.24
CA ALA A 169 -30.18 34.00 2.99
C ALA A 169 -31.35 34.80 2.39
N MET A 170 -32.36 34.06 1.92
CA MET A 170 -33.63 34.64 1.52
C MET A 170 -34.31 35.20 2.78
N THR A 171 -34.19 36.51 3.01
CA THR A 171 -35.22 37.23 3.75
C THR A 171 -36.41 37.41 2.82
N GLU A 172 -37.55 36.85 3.22
CA GLU A 172 -38.85 37.12 2.62
C GLU A 172 -39.10 38.62 2.58
N GLU A 173 -39.38 39.16 1.40
CA GLU A 173 -40.30 40.28 1.24
C GLU A 173 -40.99 40.18 -0.13
N THR A 174 -42.31 40.37 -0.06
CA THR A 174 -43.27 40.27 -1.14
C THR A 174 -43.23 41.52 -2.02
N SER A 175 -43.29 41.37 -3.36
CA SER A 175 -44.17 42.14 -4.27
C SER A 175 -43.70 42.12 -5.75
N GLU A 176 -44.64 41.68 -6.59
CA GLU A 176 -45.06 42.21 -7.90
C GLU A 176 -44.09 42.53 -9.06
N ILE A 177 -44.40 41.82 -10.15
CA ILE A 177 -44.19 42.06 -11.59
C ILE A 177 -43.99 43.53 -12.01
N SER A 178 -42.93 43.81 -12.77
CA SER A 178 -43.02 44.67 -13.97
C SER A 178 -41.83 44.51 -14.92
N SER A 179 -42.14 44.69 -16.20
CA SER A 179 -41.34 44.49 -17.40
C SER A 179 -40.51 45.71 -17.80
N LYS A 180 -39.32 45.50 -18.40
CA LYS A 180 -38.87 46.06 -19.71
C LYS A 180 -37.33 46.18 -19.87
N THR A 181 -36.83 45.48 -20.90
CA THR A 181 -35.82 45.81 -21.94
C THR A 181 -34.48 46.55 -21.65
N SER A 182 -33.43 45.94 -22.24
CA SER A 182 -31.97 46.18 -22.45
C SER A 182 -31.53 47.55 -23.04
N PRO A 183 -30.23 47.90 -23.33
CA PRO A 183 -29.02 47.04 -23.51
C PRO A 183 -27.60 47.63 -23.16
N VAL A 184 -26.56 46.77 -23.35
CA VAL A 184 -25.10 47.03 -23.61
C VAL A 184 -24.22 47.67 -22.53
N ALA A 185 -23.16 46.96 -22.09
CA ALA A 185 -21.74 47.36 -22.30
C ALA A 185 -20.74 46.33 -21.74
N LEU A 186 -19.76 46.07 -22.59
CA LEU A 186 -18.56 45.26 -22.42
C LEU A 186 -17.51 46.07 -21.64
N GLU A 187 -17.12 45.65 -20.45
CA GLU A 187 -15.85 46.09 -19.83
C GLU A 187 -14.96 44.89 -19.51
N LYS A 188 -13.70 45.04 -19.91
CA LYS A 188 -12.65 44.03 -19.93
C LYS A 188 -11.84 44.06 -18.62
N LEU A 189 -11.22 42.91 -18.34
CA LEU A 189 -9.88 42.65 -17.76
C LEU A 189 -9.85 41.99 -16.36
N PRO A 190 -8.79 41.21 -16.01
CA PRO A 190 -7.62 40.83 -16.80
C PRO A 190 -7.35 39.31 -16.89
N VAL A 191 -6.73 38.95 -18.02
CA VAL A 191 -5.95 37.74 -18.24
C VAL A 191 -4.64 37.88 -17.47
N TYR A 192 -4.34 36.95 -16.55
CA TYR A 192 -2.97 36.72 -16.10
C TYR A 192 -2.42 35.49 -16.82
N ARG A 193 -1.62 35.74 -17.86
CA ARG A 193 -0.64 34.79 -18.39
C ARG A 193 0.64 34.94 -17.58
N TYR A 194 1.19 33.83 -17.10
CA TYR A 194 2.63 33.69 -16.98
C TYR A 194 3.07 32.51 -17.84
N ALA A 195 3.89 32.83 -18.83
CA ALA A 195 4.81 31.90 -19.47
C ALA A 195 6.20 32.22 -18.90
N PHE A 196 7.01 31.21 -18.59
CA PHE A 196 8.46 31.32 -18.75
C PHE A 196 9.13 29.95 -18.95
N GLN A 197 10.00 29.91 -19.95
CA GLN A 197 10.95 28.83 -20.28
C GLN A 197 12.05 28.71 -19.23
N GLY A 198 12.68 27.52 -19.15
CA GLY A 198 13.52 27.13 -18.02
C GLY A 198 14.92 27.71 -17.92
N SER A 199 15.52 27.51 -16.74
CA SER A 199 16.92 27.15 -16.45
C SER A 199 17.09 27.10 -14.93
N GLY A 200 17.97 26.22 -14.43
CA GLY A 200 17.98 25.83 -13.02
C GLY A 200 18.40 26.90 -12.01
N LYS A 201 17.87 26.76 -10.79
CA LYS A 201 18.56 26.82 -9.49
C LYS A 201 17.54 26.61 -8.36
N SER A 202 17.92 25.81 -7.36
CA SER A 202 17.20 25.62 -6.10
C SER A 202 16.87 26.93 -5.42
N THR A 203 15.60 27.11 -5.05
CA THR A 203 15.23 27.92 -3.87
C THR A 203 13.92 27.40 -3.29
N GLU A 204 13.88 27.35 -1.96
CA GLU A 204 12.86 26.77 -1.08
C GLU A 204 11.44 27.30 -1.36
N LEU A 205 10.46 26.40 -1.40
CA LEU A 205 9.04 26.73 -1.48
C LEU A 205 8.46 26.86 -0.07
N HIS A 206 8.02 28.08 0.23
CA HIS A 206 7.27 28.47 1.41
C HIS A 206 5.95 27.69 1.55
N ALA A 207 5.62 27.37 2.81
CA ALA A 207 4.41 26.66 3.23
C ALA A 207 3.11 27.41 2.88
N CYS A 208 2.13 26.68 2.34
CA CYS A 208 0.73 27.10 2.26
C CYS A 208 0.05 26.98 3.64
N PRO A 209 -0.93 27.85 3.97
CA PRO A 209 -1.62 27.80 5.25
C PRO A 209 -2.60 26.61 5.34
N ASP A 210 -2.74 26.12 6.58
CA ASP A 210 -3.47 24.93 7.02
C ASP A 210 -4.83 24.70 6.36
N PHE A 211 -4.96 23.57 5.64
CA PHE A 211 -6.23 22.88 5.47
C PHE A 211 -6.47 22.02 6.71
N THR A 212 -7.41 22.41 7.56
CA THR A 212 -7.92 21.54 8.63
C THR A 212 -8.76 20.41 8.00
N MET A 213 -8.15 19.25 7.77
CA MET A 213 -8.90 18.00 7.61
C MET A 213 -9.45 17.60 8.98
N GLU A 214 -10.75 17.77 9.20
CA GLU A 214 -11.41 17.01 10.26
C GLU A 214 -11.32 15.52 9.91
N ARG A 215 -10.49 14.77 10.65
CA ARG A 215 -10.42 13.31 10.54
C ARG A 215 -11.73 12.73 11.07
N SER A 216 -12.60 12.32 10.16
CA SER A 216 -13.75 11.47 10.50
C SER A 216 -13.25 10.06 10.83
N PRO A 217 -13.70 9.42 11.94
CA PRO A 217 -13.30 8.07 12.29
C PRO A 217 -13.82 7.06 11.26
N ALA A 218 -13.02 6.04 10.93
CA ALA A 218 -13.45 4.92 10.11
C ALA A 218 -14.65 4.22 10.77
N CYS A 219 -15.73 4.01 10.02
CA CYS A 219 -16.88 3.24 10.47
C CYS A 219 -16.59 1.74 10.32
N VAL A 220 -16.73 0.97 11.40
CA VAL A 220 -16.73 -0.50 11.36
C VAL A 220 -18.18 -0.96 11.40
N ALA A 221 -18.67 -1.56 10.32
CA ALA A 221 -20.03 -2.11 10.28
C ALA A 221 -20.07 -3.41 11.12
N PRO A 222 -20.98 -3.53 12.11
CA PRO A 222 -21.14 -4.76 12.88
C PRO A 222 -21.82 -5.84 12.02
N SER A 223 -21.32 -7.08 12.10
CA SER A 223 -21.94 -8.24 11.43
C SER A 223 -23.36 -8.50 11.98
N PRO A 224 -24.37 -8.83 11.14
CA PRO A 224 -25.70 -9.20 11.60
C PRO A 224 -25.67 -10.48 12.45
N GLY A 225 -26.32 -10.45 13.61
CA GLY A 225 -26.19 -11.48 14.65
C GLY A 225 -26.95 -12.78 14.37
N HIS A 226 -26.24 -13.91 14.52
CA HIS A 226 -26.83 -15.23 14.78
C HIS A 226 -26.56 -15.67 16.22
N THR A 227 -27.55 -16.32 16.83
CA THR A 227 -27.58 -16.79 18.23
C THR A 227 -26.46 -17.80 18.57
N PRO A 228 -25.98 -17.85 19.82
CA PRO A 228 -24.75 -18.56 20.17
C PRO A 228 -24.99 -20.06 20.38
N SER A 229 -24.33 -20.89 19.57
CA SER A 229 -24.05 -22.29 19.92
C SER A 229 -22.56 -22.45 20.19
N SER A 230 -22.24 -23.13 21.28
CA SER A 230 -20.93 -23.26 21.88
C SER A 230 -19.96 -24.07 21.02
N ARG A 231 -18.78 -23.49 20.70
CA ARG A 231 -17.45 -24.14 20.81
C ARG A 231 -16.29 -23.24 20.33
N THR A 232 -15.34 -23.06 21.26
CA THR A 232 -13.90 -22.74 21.13
C THR A 232 -13.45 -21.41 20.48
N PRO A 233 -12.47 -20.70 21.08
CA PRO A 233 -12.03 -19.40 20.58
C PRO A 233 -11.06 -19.56 19.41
N SER A 234 -11.50 -19.20 18.19
CA SER A 234 -10.62 -19.01 17.04
C SER A 234 -10.03 -17.60 17.04
N ARG A 235 -8.73 -17.57 17.35
CA ARG A 235 -7.64 -16.62 17.01
C ARG A 235 -8.04 -15.27 16.36
N PRO A 236 -7.59 -14.11 16.89
CA PRO A 236 -7.74 -12.83 16.20
C PRO A 236 -6.86 -12.81 14.93
N ARG A 237 -7.48 -12.61 13.76
CA ARG A 237 -6.79 -12.38 12.48
C ARG A 237 -6.17 -10.98 12.47
N SER A 238 -4.92 -10.93 12.05
CA SER A 238 -4.02 -9.78 12.20
C SER A 238 -3.59 -9.26 10.82
N VAL A 239 -4.16 -8.12 10.41
CA VAL A 239 -3.81 -7.33 9.22
C VAL A 239 -2.29 -7.18 8.94
N PRO A 240 -1.36 -7.17 9.93
CA PRO A 240 0.09 -7.10 9.65
C PRO A 240 0.71 -8.34 8.99
N SER A 241 0.11 -9.52 9.12
CA SER A 241 0.70 -10.76 8.56
C SER A 241 0.52 -10.88 7.05
N GLU A 242 -0.59 -10.37 6.51
CA GLU A 242 -0.84 -10.38 5.07
C GLU A 242 0.02 -9.37 4.32
N LEU A 243 0.31 -8.20 4.91
CA LEU A 243 1.22 -7.23 4.30
C LEU A 243 2.66 -7.75 4.24
N ALA A 244 3.16 -8.35 5.34
CA ALA A 244 4.50 -8.94 5.35
C ALA A 244 4.61 -10.12 4.37
N ARG A 245 3.57 -10.94 4.28
CA ARG A 245 3.48 -12.04 3.32
C ARG A 245 3.39 -11.53 1.88
N ALA A 246 2.58 -10.51 1.60
CA ALA A 246 2.44 -9.91 0.27
C ALA A 246 3.75 -9.25 -0.21
N ILE A 247 4.51 -8.61 0.70
CA ILE A 247 5.84 -8.07 0.41
C ILE A 247 6.82 -9.21 0.07
N LYS A 248 6.80 -10.29 0.86
CA LYS A 248 7.65 -11.48 0.65
C LYS A 248 7.31 -12.21 -0.66
N ASP A 249 6.03 -12.40 -0.95
CA ASP A 249 5.55 -13.06 -2.16
C ASP A 249 5.87 -12.22 -3.41
N SER A 250 5.79 -10.88 -3.29
CA SER A 250 6.24 -9.95 -4.34
C SER A 250 7.76 -10.00 -4.55
N LEU A 251 8.56 -10.17 -3.48
CA LEU A 251 10.03 -10.28 -3.55
C LEU A 251 10.52 -11.60 -4.17
N LEU A 252 9.72 -12.67 -4.06
CA LEU A 252 10.02 -13.99 -4.62
C LEU A 252 9.59 -14.11 -6.10
N ALA A 253 8.55 -13.39 -6.52
CA ALA A 253 8.04 -13.42 -7.89
C ALA A 253 8.92 -12.64 -8.90
N LEU A 254 9.87 -11.83 -8.44
CA LEU A 254 10.60 -10.84 -9.26
C LEU A 254 12.08 -11.18 -9.50
N ASP A 255 12.43 -12.47 -9.68
CA ASP A 255 13.80 -12.94 -9.92
C ASP A 255 14.37 -12.56 -11.32
N THR A 256 14.25 -11.30 -11.70
CA THR A 256 15.11 -10.61 -12.66
C THR A 256 15.92 -9.58 -11.90
N ARG A 257 17.23 -9.84 -11.73
CA ARG A 257 18.17 -9.09 -10.86
C ARG A 257 18.07 -7.55 -10.90
N ASN A 258 17.65 -6.97 -12.02
CA ASN A 258 17.58 -5.51 -12.20
C ASN A 258 16.24 -4.91 -11.73
N PHE A 259 15.13 -5.66 -11.81
CA PHE A 259 13.83 -5.17 -11.36
C PHE A 259 13.73 -5.20 -9.83
N THR A 260 14.36 -6.20 -9.21
CA THR A 260 14.43 -6.38 -7.75
C THR A 260 15.20 -5.25 -7.05
N GLU A 261 16.25 -4.71 -7.67
CA GLU A 261 17.01 -3.59 -7.07
C GLU A 261 16.17 -2.29 -7.04
N CYS A 262 15.50 -1.93 -8.14
CA CYS A 262 14.67 -0.73 -8.19
C CYS A 262 13.50 -0.79 -7.20
N TYR A 263 12.83 -1.95 -7.12
CA TYR A 263 11.77 -2.18 -6.15
C TYR A 263 12.29 -2.10 -4.70
N LEU A 264 13.43 -2.73 -4.42
CA LEU A 264 14.03 -2.68 -3.09
C LEU A 264 14.40 -1.24 -2.69
N ARG A 265 14.93 -0.43 -3.61
CA ARG A 265 15.19 1.00 -3.36
C ARG A 265 13.90 1.75 -3.04
N TYR A 266 12.83 1.51 -3.80
CA TYR A 266 11.53 2.11 -3.52
C TYR A 266 11.01 1.74 -2.12
N VAL A 267 11.10 0.46 -1.75
CA VAL A 267 10.69 0.01 -0.41
C VAL A 267 11.54 0.66 0.67
N LEU A 268 12.88 0.66 0.55
CA LEU A 268 13.78 1.26 1.53
C LEU A 268 13.53 2.75 1.75
N GLU A 269 13.26 3.51 0.68
CA GLU A 269 12.96 4.95 0.77
C GLU A 269 11.52 5.23 1.23
N SER A 270 10.67 4.22 1.32
CA SER A 270 9.27 4.38 1.73
C SER A 270 9.12 4.43 3.25
N ARG A 271 8.06 5.12 3.70
CA ARG A 271 7.66 5.11 5.11
C ARG A 271 7.27 3.72 5.63
N SER A 272 6.92 2.80 4.72
CA SER A 272 6.58 1.42 5.05
C SER A 272 7.79 0.64 5.57
N PHE A 273 9.02 0.99 5.17
CA PHE A 273 10.22 0.34 5.68
C PHE A 273 10.39 0.55 7.20
N GLU A 274 10.09 1.75 7.70
CA GLU A 274 10.16 2.05 9.13
C GLU A 274 9.19 1.21 9.97
N LEU A 275 8.10 0.71 9.36
CA LEU A 275 7.12 -0.14 10.06
C LEU A 275 7.71 -1.49 10.44
N PHE A 276 8.73 -2.00 9.75
CA PHE A 276 9.39 -3.25 10.12
C PHE A 276 9.97 -3.20 11.53
N PHE A 277 10.51 -2.06 11.98
CA PHE A 277 10.98 -1.90 13.36
C PHE A 277 9.87 -2.08 14.39
N LYS A 278 8.61 -1.83 14.03
CA LYS A 278 7.45 -2.11 14.90
C LYS A 278 6.97 -3.55 14.75
N TYR A 279 6.96 -4.08 13.54
CA TYR A 279 6.48 -5.44 13.26
C TYR A 279 7.33 -6.53 13.92
N VAL A 280 8.64 -6.35 13.96
CA VAL A 280 9.56 -7.31 14.62
C VAL A 280 9.42 -7.32 16.16
N GLU A 281 8.74 -6.34 16.75
CA GLU A 281 8.45 -6.26 18.18
C GLU A 281 7.04 -6.74 18.54
N LEU A 282 6.23 -7.16 17.56
CA LEU A 282 4.88 -7.63 17.82
C LEU A 282 4.88 -8.82 18.79
N PRO A 283 3.90 -8.89 19.71
CA PRO A 283 3.81 -9.98 20.68
C PRO A 283 3.49 -11.33 20.02
N ASN A 284 2.92 -11.32 18.82
CA ASN A 284 2.66 -12.53 18.05
C ASN A 284 3.95 -13.01 17.37
N PHE A 285 4.50 -14.11 17.90
CA PHE A 285 5.78 -14.67 17.48
C PHE A 285 5.83 -15.02 15.97
N ASP A 286 4.78 -15.64 15.42
CA ASP A 286 4.77 -16.06 14.02
C ASP A 286 4.95 -14.85 13.09
N ILE A 287 4.21 -13.77 13.38
CA ILE A 287 4.22 -12.52 12.61
C ILE A 287 5.55 -11.79 12.78
N ALA A 288 6.03 -11.66 14.02
CA ALA A 288 7.29 -10.98 14.31
C ALA A 288 8.47 -11.72 13.66
N SER A 289 8.43 -13.05 13.62
CA SER A 289 9.45 -13.89 12.97
C SER A 289 9.46 -13.69 11.46
N ASP A 290 8.29 -13.69 10.81
CA ASP A 290 8.17 -13.46 9.36
C ASP A 290 8.55 -12.02 8.97
N ALA A 291 8.14 -11.04 9.75
CA ALA A 291 8.55 -9.65 9.58
C ALA A 291 10.08 -9.51 9.69
N LEU A 292 10.70 -10.20 10.64
CA LEU A 292 12.14 -10.17 10.82
C LEU A 292 12.89 -10.88 9.69
N ALA A 293 12.36 -11.98 9.16
CA ALA A 293 12.94 -12.65 7.99
C ALA A 293 12.92 -11.73 6.75
N THR A 294 11.79 -11.08 6.51
CA THR A 294 11.62 -10.12 5.40
C THR A 294 12.52 -8.90 5.59
N PHE A 295 12.60 -8.37 6.81
CA PHE A 295 13.48 -7.24 7.13
C PHE A 295 14.95 -7.56 6.88
N LYS A 296 15.39 -8.78 7.22
CA LYS A 296 16.75 -9.25 6.90
C LYS A 296 16.97 -9.36 5.40
N GLU A 297 16.03 -9.97 4.67
CA GLU A 297 16.14 -10.12 3.22
C GLU A 297 16.26 -8.76 2.52
N LEU A 298 15.44 -7.77 2.90
CA LEU A 298 15.52 -6.40 2.38
C LEU A 298 16.88 -5.74 2.64
N LEU A 299 17.55 -6.09 3.75
CA LEU A 299 18.84 -5.53 4.12
C LEU A 299 20.05 -6.31 3.59
N THR A 300 19.86 -7.53 3.08
CA THR A 300 20.98 -8.38 2.61
C THR A 300 20.92 -8.74 1.13
N LYS A 301 19.76 -8.68 0.47
CA LYS A 301 19.61 -9.18 -0.91
C LYS A 301 20.36 -8.32 -1.94
N HIS A 302 20.33 -6.99 -1.79
CA HIS A 302 20.99 -6.04 -2.68
C HIS A 302 21.91 -5.10 -1.90
N GLU A 303 23.08 -5.59 -1.53
CA GLU A 303 24.04 -4.90 -0.64
C GLU A 303 24.44 -3.50 -1.13
N THR A 304 24.57 -3.30 -2.45
CA THR A 304 24.91 -2.00 -3.04
C THR A 304 23.84 -0.94 -2.80
N ALA A 305 22.56 -1.30 -3.01
CA ALA A 305 21.43 -0.42 -2.78
C ALA A 305 21.24 -0.10 -1.29
N VAL A 306 21.40 -1.11 -0.42
CA VAL A 306 21.33 -0.94 1.04
C VAL A 306 22.46 -0.03 1.55
N SER A 307 23.68 -0.21 1.04
CA SER A 307 24.83 0.62 1.39
C SER A 307 24.62 2.09 0.99
N GLN A 308 24.06 2.33 -0.19
CA GLN A 308 23.67 3.68 -0.63
C GLN A 308 22.59 4.29 0.26
N TYR A 309 21.52 3.55 0.56
CA TYR A 309 20.46 3.99 1.46
C TYR A 309 21.00 4.36 2.85
N LEU A 310 21.82 3.48 3.45
CA LEU A 310 22.40 3.71 4.77
C LEU A 310 23.45 4.82 4.79
N SER A 311 24.02 5.22 3.65
CA SER A 311 24.91 6.38 3.59
C SER A 311 24.16 7.70 3.86
N VAL A 312 22.87 7.75 3.52
CA VAL A 312 21.99 8.91 3.69
C VAL A 312 21.21 8.82 5.02
N HIS A 313 20.63 7.65 5.30
CA HIS A 313 19.68 7.44 6.41
C HIS A 313 20.30 6.83 7.67
N TYR A 314 21.63 6.91 7.80
CA TYR A 314 22.40 6.25 8.87
C TYR A 314 21.85 6.51 10.27
N GLU A 315 21.65 7.78 10.64
CA GLU A 315 21.26 8.18 12.00
C GLU A 315 19.89 7.61 12.37
N VAL A 316 18.88 7.86 11.52
CA VAL A 316 17.50 7.40 11.75
C VAL A 316 17.43 5.88 11.81
N PHE A 317 18.14 5.19 10.90
CA PHE A 317 18.17 3.73 10.86
C PHE A 317 18.72 3.13 12.16
N PHE A 318 19.92 3.56 12.58
CA PHE A 318 20.55 2.97 13.76
C PHE A 318 19.94 3.45 15.08
N GLU A 319 19.26 4.60 15.11
CA GLU A 319 18.43 4.98 16.26
C GLU A 319 17.23 4.06 16.44
N ASN A 320 16.56 3.70 15.36
CA ASN A 320 15.49 2.70 15.41
C ASN A 320 16.05 1.30 15.75
N TYR A 321 17.23 0.95 15.24
CA TYR A 321 17.89 -0.32 15.52
C TYR A 321 18.33 -0.44 16.99
N ASP A 322 18.82 0.63 17.62
CA ASP A 322 19.15 0.66 19.05
C ASP A 322 17.93 0.33 19.92
N ARG A 323 16.71 0.73 19.50
CA ARG A 323 15.47 0.34 20.20
C ARG A 323 15.23 -1.16 20.15
N LEU A 324 15.50 -1.82 19.01
CA LEU A 324 15.42 -3.28 18.91
C LEU A 324 16.43 -3.99 19.81
N LEU A 325 17.64 -3.42 19.95
CA LEU A 325 18.66 -3.94 20.85
C LEU A 325 18.33 -3.68 22.33
N ALA A 326 17.53 -2.67 22.64
CA ALA A 326 17.02 -2.39 23.98
C ALA A 326 15.66 -3.04 24.27
N SER A 327 15.08 -3.76 23.30
CA SER A 327 13.76 -4.35 23.39
C SER A 327 13.63 -5.28 24.59
N PRO A 328 12.52 -5.26 25.36
CA PRO A 328 12.28 -6.22 26.43
C PRO A 328 12.10 -7.65 25.90
N ASN A 329 11.75 -7.82 24.61
CA ASN A 329 11.58 -9.12 23.99
C ASN A 329 12.93 -9.80 23.75
N TYR A 330 13.20 -10.88 24.48
CA TYR A 330 14.44 -11.66 24.38
C TYR A 330 14.71 -12.15 22.94
N VAL A 331 13.69 -12.64 22.23
CA VAL A 331 13.84 -13.18 20.88
C VAL A 331 14.24 -12.07 19.91
N THR A 332 13.52 -10.96 19.91
CA THR A 332 13.81 -9.80 19.06
C THR A 332 15.20 -9.25 19.34
N ARG A 333 15.56 -9.06 20.62
CA ARG A 333 16.89 -8.57 21.03
C ARG A 333 18.01 -9.50 20.56
N ARG A 334 17.86 -10.81 20.79
CA ARG A 334 18.86 -11.82 20.37
C ARG A 334 19.02 -11.87 18.85
N GLN A 335 17.91 -11.95 18.12
CA GLN A 335 17.95 -12.12 16.66
C GLN A 335 18.41 -10.87 15.94
N SER A 336 18.05 -9.68 16.44
CA SER A 336 18.55 -8.40 15.93
C SER A 336 20.04 -8.28 16.20
N LEU A 337 20.50 -8.58 17.41
CA LEU A 337 21.94 -8.51 17.72
C LEU A 337 22.78 -9.48 16.89
N LYS A 338 22.30 -10.72 16.69
CA LYS A 338 22.96 -11.69 15.80
C LYS A 338 23.05 -11.14 14.37
N PHE A 339 21.93 -10.66 13.84
CA PHE A 339 21.89 -10.12 12.49
C PHE A 339 22.77 -8.88 12.31
N LEU A 340 22.79 -7.96 13.28
CA LEU A 340 23.67 -6.80 13.25
C LEU A 340 25.14 -7.19 13.16
N SER A 341 25.54 -8.24 13.88
CA SER A 341 26.90 -8.77 13.81
C SER A 341 27.24 -9.25 12.41
N ASP A 342 26.35 -10.01 11.78
CA ASP A 342 26.55 -10.55 10.44
C ASP A 342 26.57 -9.39 9.41
N PHE A 343 25.61 -8.48 9.51
CA PHE A 343 25.42 -7.32 8.62
C PHE A 343 26.62 -6.35 8.62
N LEU A 344 27.16 -6.01 9.80
CA LEU A 344 28.30 -5.10 9.91
C LEU A 344 29.61 -5.73 9.42
N LEU A 345 29.71 -7.06 9.42
CA LEU A 345 30.93 -7.77 9.03
C LEU A 345 31.03 -8.03 7.52
N GLU A 346 29.96 -7.77 6.77
CA GLU A 346 29.95 -7.91 5.31
C GLU A 346 30.92 -6.89 4.66
N PRO A 347 31.75 -7.28 3.66
CA PRO A 347 32.73 -6.38 3.04
C PRO A 347 32.12 -5.12 2.43
N GLN A 348 30.93 -5.21 1.84
CA GLN A 348 30.24 -4.06 1.23
C GLN A 348 29.79 -3.02 2.26
N ASN A 349 29.56 -3.45 3.51
CA ASN A 349 29.17 -2.58 4.62
C ASN A 349 30.38 -2.05 5.40
N SER A 350 31.61 -2.23 4.90
CA SER A 350 32.83 -1.86 5.63
C SER A 350 32.89 -0.38 6.03
N GLN A 351 32.31 0.54 5.25
CA GLN A 351 32.24 1.96 5.61
C GLN A 351 31.25 2.22 6.74
N ILE A 352 30.08 1.57 6.70
CA ILE A 352 29.05 1.64 7.74
C ILE A 352 29.60 1.07 9.05
N MET A 353 30.22 -0.12 8.98
CA MET A 353 30.92 -0.73 10.13
C MET A 353 31.94 0.21 10.74
N LYS A 354 32.78 0.85 9.90
CA LYS A 354 33.78 1.81 10.37
C LYS A 354 33.14 2.98 11.10
N ARG A 355 32.01 3.52 10.62
CA ARG A 355 31.29 4.59 11.30
C ARG A 355 30.70 4.10 12.62
N TYR A 356 30.00 2.97 12.60
CA TYR A 356 29.32 2.35 13.74
C TYR A 356 30.25 2.11 14.94
N ILE A 357 31.42 1.50 14.70
CA ILE A 357 32.37 1.18 15.78
C ILE A 357 33.10 2.40 16.35
N LEU A 358 33.05 3.56 15.68
CA LEU A 358 33.70 4.78 16.15
C LEU A 358 32.82 5.60 17.07
N GLU A 359 31.52 5.38 17.03
CA GLU A 359 30.58 6.12 17.83
C GLU A 359 30.50 5.57 19.25
N VAL A 360 30.67 6.47 20.22
CA VAL A 360 30.65 6.14 21.64
C VAL A 360 29.28 5.59 22.07
N ARG A 361 28.19 6.00 21.41
CA ARG A 361 26.83 5.53 21.71
C ARG A 361 26.69 4.02 21.53
N TYR A 362 27.08 3.51 20.36
CA TYR A 362 26.98 2.08 20.05
C TYR A 362 27.96 1.23 20.87
N LEU A 363 29.14 1.78 21.21
CA LEU A 363 30.06 1.12 22.13
C LEU A 363 29.43 0.94 23.52
N LYS A 364 28.75 1.97 24.05
CA LYS A 364 28.02 1.86 25.33
C LYS A 364 26.93 0.79 25.26
N THR A 365 26.15 0.75 24.17
CA THR A 365 25.13 -0.30 23.94
C THR A 365 25.76 -1.69 23.96
N MET A 366 26.87 -1.91 23.25
CA MET A 366 27.55 -3.22 23.23
C MET A 366 28.12 -3.61 24.60
N ILE A 367 28.70 -2.67 25.35
CA ILE A 367 29.19 -2.94 26.72
C ILE A 367 28.04 -3.27 27.67
N ALA A 368 26.88 -2.64 27.52
CA ALA A 368 25.69 -2.98 28.29
C ALA A 368 25.21 -4.40 27.97
N LEU A 369 25.15 -4.78 26.69
CA LEU A 369 24.74 -6.12 26.24
C LEU A 369 25.73 -7.22 26.67
N LEU A 370 27.01 -6.91 26.83
CA LEU A 370 28.00 -7.83 27.43
C LEU A 370 27.73 -8.15 28.90
N LYS A 371 26.93 -7.32 29.59
CA LYS A 371 26.50 -7.52 30.98
C LYS A 371 25.06 -8.06 31.09
N ASP A 372 24.40 -8.37 29.98
CA ASP A 372 23.05 -8.94 29.96
C ASP A 372 23.01 -10.28 30.72
N SER A 373 21.89 -10.66 31.31
CA SER A 373 21.77 -11.92 32.05
C SER A 373 21.86 -13.17 31.14
N SER A 374 21.62 -13.02 29.84
CA SER A 374 21.65 -14.11 28.88
C SER A 374 23.02 -14.30 28.23
N LYS A 375 23.61 -15.49 28.40
CA LYS A 375 24.88 -15.89 27.76
C LYS A 375 24.84 -15.79 26.22
N ASN A 376 23.68 -16.03 25.60
CA ASN A 376 23.53 -15.93 24.14
C ASN A 376 23.64 -14.49 23.64
N ILE A 377 23.09 -13.54 24.40
CA ILE A 377 23.18 -12.11 24.09
C ILE A 377 24.62 -11.63 24.32
N GLN A 378 25.22 -12.01 25.46
CA GLN A 378 26.64 -11.72 25.75
C GLN A 378 27.55 -12.20 24.62
N PHE A 379 27.37 -13.44 24.15
CA PHE A 379 28.19 -14.02 23.08
C PHE A 379 28.02 -13.27 21.75
N SER A 380 26.78 -12.92 21.39
CA SER A 380 26.51 -12.16 20.16
C SER A 380 27.08 -10.73 20.23
N ALA A 381 26.95 -10.06 21.37
CA ALA A 381 27.55 -8.74 21.62
C ALA A 381 29.08 -8.79 21.55
N PHE A 382 29.68 -9.88 22.04
CA PHE A 382 31.13 -10.08 21.99
C PHE A 382 31.67 -10.13 20.57
N HIS A 383 30.95 -10.70 19.60
CA HIS A 383 31.38 -10.70 18.20
C HIS A 383 31.56 -9.29 17.65
N ILE A 384 30.61 -8.39 17.90
CA ILE A 384 30.70 -6.98 17.50
C ILE A 384 31.79 -6.27 18.30
N PHE A 385 31.84 -6.48 19.62
CA PHE A 385 32.84 -5.85 20.49
C PHE A 385 34.29 -6.22 20.12
N LYS A 386 34.53 -7.48 19.74
CA LYS A 386 35.84 -7.96 19.26
C LYS A 386 36.33 -7.13 18.09
N VAL A 387 35.46 -6.76 17.16
CA VAL A 387 35.79 -5.97 15.97
C VAL A 387 36.21 -4.55 16.36
N VAL A 388 35.48 -3.93 17.31
CA VAL A 388 35.83 -2.63 17.88
C VAL A 388 37.24 -2.66 18.50
N MET A 389 37.53 -3.69 19.30
CA MET A 389 38.83 -3.83 19.97
C MET A 389 39.99 -4.08 19.01
N MET A 390 39.81 -4.96 18.03
CA MET A 390 40.83 -5.26 17.02
C MET A 390 41.23 -4.00 16.23
N ARG A 391 40.28 -3.09 15.98
CA ARG A 391 40.54 -1.85 15.25
C ARG A 391 41.17 -0.77 16.13
N ASN A 392 40.72 -0.61 17.38
CA ASN A 392 41.33 0.33 18.31
C ASN A 392 42.80 -0.02 18.65
N SER A 393 43.15 -1.31 18.66
CA SER A 393 44.54 -1.77 18.83
C SER A 393 45.44 -1.32 17.66
N LYS A 394 44.92 -1.28 16.43
CA LYS A 394 45.65 -0.77 15.25
C LYS A 394 45.84 0.75 15.29
N ARG A 395 44.92 1.50 15.89
CA ARG A 395 45.04 2.97 16.04
C ARG A 395 46.05 3.42 17.07
N LYS A 396 46.34 2.61 18.09
CA LYS A 396 47.40 2.91 19.09
C LYS A 396 48.82 2.59 18.59
N LYS A 397 48.96 2.04 17.37
CA LYS A 397 50.24 1.64 16.76
C LYS A 397 50.63 2.49 15.54
N ILE A 398 49.94 3.61 15.31
CA ILE A 398 50.34 4.70 14.42
C ILE A 398 50.51 5.92 15.33
#